data_AF-A0A0B8PH47-F1
#
_entry.id   AF-A0A0B8PH47-F1
#
_cell.length_a   1.000
_cell.length_b   1.000
_cell.length_c   1.000
_cell.angle_alpha   90.00
_cell.angle_beta   90.00
_cell.angle_gamma   90.00
#
_symmetry.space_group_name_H-M   'P 1'
#
loop_
_entity.id
_entity.type
_entity.pdbx_description
1 polymer ?
#
loop_
_entity_poly.entity_id
_entity_poly.type
_entity_poly.pdbx_seq_one_letter_code
_entity_poly.pdbx_strand_id
1 'polypeptide(L)'
;MNRHALLALACLSSFPTFASFEDPVDGRFDIGEHLAENAYGFLPIPIIITEPAVGYGGGVAGLFMHETEDERKARKAAALTSLDGGAQLVPSAMSVLGALGTENGTWFVFGGHRHSWKNDAIRYEGGAGFGVVNLDLFKQLSLGPFDPVEFGFGTTTKAGAILQKVQFRVADTP
;
A
#
# COMPACT_ATOMS: atom_id res chain seq x y z
N MET A 1 8.37 -16.24 -40.03
CA MET A 1 9.10 -16.93 -38.95
C MET A 1 10.09 -15.94 -38.39
N ASN A 2 9.66 -15.06 -37.49
CA ASN A 2 10.45 -13.90 -37.05
C ASN A 2 10.83 -14.07 -35.58
N ARG A 3 12.13 -14.28 -35.35
CA ARG A 3 12.74 -14.40 -34.03
C ARG A 3 13.13 -13.01 -33.55
N HIS A 4 12.44 -12.47 -32.55
CA HIS A 4 12.95 -11.33 -31.78
C HIS A 4 13.69 -11.89 -30.57
N ALA A 5 15.01 -11.70 -30.55
CA ALA A 5 15.88 -12.06 -29.43
C ALA A 5 15.62 -11.08 -28.27
N LEU A 6 15.12 -11.60 -27.15
CA LEU A 6 15.07 -10.88 -25.87
C LEU A 6 16.50 -10.80 -25.31
N LEU A 7 17.01 -9.58 -25.14
CA LEU A 7 18.19 -9.31 -24.34
C LEU A 7 17.73 -9.08 -22.90
N ALA A 8 17.85 -10.10 -22.05
CA ALA A 8 17.65 -9.97 -20.61
C ALA A 8 18.97 -9.55 -19.96
N LEU A 9 19.08 -8.28 -19.58
CA LEU A 9 20.21 -7.77 -18.80
C LEU A 9 19.94 -8.04 -17.31
N ALA A 10 20.50 -9.13 -16.78
CA ALA A 10 20.43 -9.45 -15.37
C ALA A 10 21.49 -8.64 -14.59
N CYS A 11 21.10 -7.49 -14.04
CA CYS A 11 21.88 -6.82 -13.00
C CYS A 11 21.67 -7.56 -11.67
N LEU A 12 22.59 -8.46 -11.31
CA LEU A 12 22.73 -8.96 -9.94
C LEU A 12 23.44 -7.89 -9.09
N SER A 13 22.71 -6.88 -8.65
CA SER A 13 23.15 -6.01 -7.57
C SER A 13 22.83 -6.71 -6.24
N SER A 14 23.87 -7.05 -5.48
CA SER A 14 23.72 -7.51 -4.09
C SER A 14 23.15 -6.35 -3.27
N PHE A 15 21.85 -6.37 -3.01
CA PHE A 15 21.22 -5.42 -2.11
C PHE A 15 21.72 -5.72 -0.69
N PRO A 16 22.09 -4.71 0.12
CA PRO A 16 22.31 -4.93 1.54
C PRO A 16 21.03 -5.52 2.14
N THR A 17 21.15 -6.56 2.98
CA THR A 17 20.03 -7.08 3.76
C THR A 17 19.50 -5.95 4.64
N PHE A 18 18.38 -5.35 4.22
CA PHE A 18 17.66 -4.36 5.01
C PHE A 18 16.99 -5.11 6.17
N ALA A 19 17.61 -4.99 7.34
CA ALA A 19 17.11 -5.23 8.69
C ALA A 19 16.32 -6.53 8.99
N SER A 20 16.57 -7.09 10.18
CA SER A 20 15.88 -8.29 10.67
C SER A 20 14.41 -7.99 10.96
N PHE A 21 13.49 -8.84 10.50
CA PHE A 21 12.08 -8.85 10.95
C PHE A 21 11.89 -9.71 12.20
N GLU A 22 12.99 -10.19 12.80
CA GLU A 22 12.99 -11.00 14.01
C GLU A 22 13.57 -10.18 15.17
N ASP A 23 12.93 -10.28 16.34
CA ASP A 23 13.41 -9.71 17.59
C ASP A 23 14.78 -10.33 17.96
N PRO A 24 15.83 -9.52 18.18
CA PRO A 24 17.16 -10.02 18.53
C PRO A 24 17.24 -10.71 19.90
N VAL A 25 16.24 -10.53 20.78
CA VAL A 25 16.17 -11.10 22.14
C VAL A 25 15.56 -12.50 22.14
N ASP A 26 14.50 -12.73 21.35
CA ASP A 26 13.75 -14.00 21.38
C ASP A 26 13.57 -14.70 20.02
N GLY A 27 14.03 -14.06 18.93
CA GLY A 27 14.00 -14.62 17.57
C GLY A 27 12.60 -14.73 16.96
N ARG A 28 11.58 -14.10 17.56
CA ARG A 28 10.22 -14.11 17.02
C ARG A 28 10.02 -12.98 16.02
N PHE A 29 9.11 -13.19 15.09
CA PHE A 29 8.76 -12.18 14.10
C PHE A 29 8.16 -10.94 14.75
N ASP A 30 8.86 -9.80 14.64
CA ASP A 30 8.46 -8.50 15.19
C ASP A 30 8.66 -7.39 14.16
N ILE A 31 7.55 -6.98 13.53
CA ILE A 31 7.51 -5.84 12.60
C ILE A 31 7.59 -4.52 13.37
N GLY A 32 7.06 -4.46 14.59
CA GLY A 32 6.98 -3.25 15.39
C GLY A 32 8.38 -2.71 15.72
N GLU A 33 9.25 -3.57 16.24
CA GLU A 33 10.64 -3.20 16.53
C GLU A 33 11.40 -2.89 15.23
N HIS A 34 11.20 -3.65 14.16
CA HIS A 34 11.81 -3.37 12.85
C HIS A 34 11.45 -1.97 12.32
N LEU A 35 10.20 -1.54 12.45
CA LEU A 35 9.77 -0.21 12.02
C LEU A 35 10.17 0.89 13.02
N ALA A 36 10.36 0.56 14.29
CA ALA A 36 10.78 1.50 15.32
C ALA A 36 12.30 1.77 15.29
N GLU A 37 13.11 0.77 14.96
CA GLU A 37 14.57 0.87 15.00
C GLU A 37 15.18 1.40 13.70
N ASN A 38 14.53 1.16 12.55
CA ASN A 38 15.04 1.56 11.25
C ASN A 38 14.43 2.90 10.79
N ALA A 39 15.28 3.89 10.53
CA ALA A 39 14.88 5.15 9.90
C ALA A 39 14.33 4.95 8.47
N TYR A 40 14.70 3.83 7.84
CA TYR A 40 14.28 3.40 6.52
C TYR A 40 13.69 2.00 6.63
N GLY A 41 12.37 1.93 6.85
CA GLY A 41 11.64 0.67 7.00
C GLY A 41 10.87 0.33 5.73
N PHE A 42 11.03 -0.90 5.22
CA PHE A 42 10.20 -1.45 4.15
C PHE A 42 9.23 -2.48 4.72
N LEU A 43 7.93 -2.26 4.54
CA LEU A 43 6.88 -3.17 4.96
C LEU A 43 6.10 -3.69 3.74
N PRO A 44 6.29 -4.96 3.36
CA PRO A 44 5.45 -5.60 2.36
C PRO A 44 4.09 -5.95 2.96
N ILE A 45 3.02 -5.51 2.31
CA ILE A 45 1.62 -5.73 2.69
C ILE A 45 0.99 -6.63 1.63
N PRO A 46 0.70 -7.91 1.94
CA PRO A 46 -0.01 -8.78 1.01
C PRO A 46 -1.48 -8.36 0.90
N ILE A 47 -2.02 -8.43 -0.31
CA ILE A 47 -3.42 -8.14 -0.61
C ILE A 47 -4.03 -9.43 -1.15
N ILE A 48 -5.15 -9.86 -0.57
CA ILE A 48 -5.92 -11.03 -1.02
C ILE A 48 -7.27 -10.53 -1.50
N ILE A 49 -7.69 -10.98 -2.68
CA ILE A 49 -8.95 -10.57 -3.31
C ILE A 49 -9.83 -11.81 -3.49
N THR A 50 -11.05 -11.74 -2.98
CA THR A 50 -12.03 -12.84 -3.02
C THR A 50 -13.42 -12.30 -3.36
N GLU A 51 -13.51 -11.59 -4.47
CA GLU A 51 -14.70 -10.83 -4.82
C GLU A 51 -15.53 -11.56 -5.88
N PRO A 52 -16.87 -11.69 -5.71
CA PRO A 52 -17.71 -12.44 -6.66
C PRO A 52 -17.67 -11.93 -8.10
N ALA A 53 -17.51 -10.61 -8.28
CA ALA A 53 -17.57 -9.98 -9.61
C ALA A 53 -16.22 -9.94 -10.34
N VAL A 54 -15.11 -10.11 -9.63
CA VAL A 54 -13.75 -10.07 -10.21
C VAL A 54 -12.95 -11.37 -10.03
N GLY A 55 -13.48 -12.33 -9.27
CA GLY A 55 -12.86 -13.61 -8.99
C GLY A 55 -11.79 -13.55 -7.90
N TYR A 56 -11.00 -14.62 -7.82
CA TYR A 56 -9.84 -14.71 -6.94
C TYR A 56 -8.68 -13.87 -7.47
N GLY A 57 -7.98 -13.22 -6.56
CA GLY A 57 -6.82 -12.43 -6.90
C GLY A 57 -5.91 -12.17 -5.73
N GLY A 58 -4.82 -11.48 -6.04
CA GLY A 58 -3.82 -11.11 -5.07
C GLY A 58 -3.06 -9.88 -5.50
N GLY A 59 -2.32 -9.32 -4.55
CA GLY A 59 -1.48 -8.18 -4.79
C GLY A 59 -0.46 -8.02 -3.68
N VAL A 60 0.41 -7.05 -3.88
CA VAL A 60 1.37 -6.63 -2.88
C VAL A 60 1.47 -5.12 -2.92
N ALA A 61 1.52 -4.49 -1.75
CA ALA A 61 1.88 -3.11 -1.58
C ALA A 61 3.14 -3.01 -0.71
N GLY A 62 4.14 -2.32 -1.19
CA GLY A 62 5.30 -1.93 -0.39
C GLY A 62 5.05 -0.58 0.26
N LEU A 63 5.11 -0.52 1.59
CA LEU A 63 5.16 0.71 2.35
C LEU A 63 6.62 1.00 2.72
N PHE A 64 7.09 2.19 2.39
CA PHE A 64 8.44 2.66 2.65
C PHE A 64 8.40 3.86 3.57
N MET A 65 8.86 3.68 4.80
CA MET A 65 9.04 4.75 5.77
C MET A 65 10.43 5.34 5.55
N HIS A 66 10.52 6.66 5.44
CA HIS A 66 11.78 7.36 5.32
C HIS A 66 11.76 8.53 6.31
N GLU A 67 12.74 8.60 7.19
CA GLU A 67 12.92 9.72 8.11
C GLU A 67 14.40 10.03 8.29
N THR A 68 14.69 11.23 8.79
CA THR A 68 16.04 11.56 9.25
C THR A 68 16.32 10.90 10.61
N GLU A 69 17.61 10.70 10.92
CA GLU A 69 18.04 10.10 12.19
C GLU A 69 17.59 10.90 13.42
N ASP A 70 17.49 12.23 13.30
CA ASP A 70 17.04 13.12 14.36
C ASP A 70 15.52 13.03 14.55
N GLU A 71 14.75 12.91 13.47
CA GLU A 71 13.30 12.66 13.51
C GLU A 71 12.98 11.28 14.12
N ARG A 72 13.78 10.25 13.79
CA ARG A 72 13.67 8.91 14.39
C ARG A 72 13.84 8.97 15.90
N LYS A 73 14.91 9.63 16.38
CA LYS A 73 15.17 9.78 17.82
C LYS A 73 14.04 10.53 18.51
N ALA A 74 13.54 11.59 17.89
CA ALA A 74 12.41 12.35 18.42
C ALA A 74 11.13 11.49 18.51
N ARG A 75 10.82 10.68 17.49
CA ARG A 75 9.69 9.74 17.55
C ARG A 75 9.88 8.64 18.59
N LYS A 76 11.06 8.01 18.66
CA LYS A 76 11.34 6.94 19.65
C LYS A 76 11.22 7.49 21.07
N ALA A 77 11.74 8.69 21.32
CA ALA A 77 11.59 9.38 22.60
C ALA A 77 10.12 9.72 22.92
N ALA A 78 9.33 10.17 21.94
CA ALA A 78 7.91 10.46 22.10
C ALA A 78 7.06 9.19 22.33
N ALA A 79 7.35 8.09 21.63
CA ALA A 79 6.68 6.81 21.80
C ALA A 79 6.92 6.19 23.17
N LEU A 80 8.15 6.34 23.70
CA LEU A 80 8.52 5.89 25.06
C LEU A 80 7.90 6.74 26.18
N THR A 81 7.50 7.98 25.88
CA THR A 81 6.92 8.91 26.86
C THR A 81 5.39 8.99 26.81
N SER A 82 4.75 8.40 25.79
CA SER A 82 3.29 8.26 25.74
C SER A 82 2.82 7.03 26.49
N LEU A 83 2.34 7.22 27.73
CA LEU A 83 1.71 6.17 28.54
C LEU A 83 0.31 5.75 28.04
N ASP A 84 -0.28 6.44 27.07
CA ASP A 84 -1.69 6.26 26.66
C ASP A 84 -1.87 5.90 25.17
N GLY A 85 -0.84 5.35 24.52
CA GLY A 85 -0.93 4.83 23.14
C GLY A 85 -1.24 5.85 22.04
N GLY A 86 -1.42 7.12 22.38
CA GLY A 86 -1.83 8.21 21.48
C GLY A 86 -0.87 9.38 21.49
N ALA A 87 0.46 9.15 21.41
CA ALA A 87 1.34 10.25 21.06
C ALA A 87 0.87 10.82 19.71
N GLN A 88 0.75 12.15 19.65
CA GLN A 88 0.61 12.91 18.42
C GLN A 88 1.93 12.82 17.65
N LEU A 89 2.26 11.60 17.23
CA LEU A 89 3.40 11.29 16.40
C LEU A 89 3.08 11.92 15.07
N VAL A 90 3.85 12.94 14.69
CA VAL A 90 3.93 13.37 13.31
C VAL A 90 4.41 12.13 12.54
N PRO A 91 3.54 11.46 11.77
CA PRO A 91 3.94 10.22 11.14
C PRO A 91 5.04 10.56 10.14
N SER A 92 6.07 9.74 10.10
CA SER A 92 7.20 9.93 9.17
C SER A 92 6.73 10.06 7.73
N ALA A 93 7.65 10.51 6.88
CA ALA A 93 7.42 10.42 5.46
C ALA A 93 7.22 8.96 5.08
N MET A 94 6.12 8.70 4.38
CA MET A 94 5.76 7.35 3.96
C MET A 94 5.44 7.38 2.48
N SER A 95 6.03 6.46 1.74
CA SER A 95 5.67 6.18 0.36
C SER A 95 5.02 4.82 0.31
N VAL A 96 3.96 4.67 -0.46
CA VAL A 96 3.36 3.37 -0.76
C VAL A 96 3.42 3.15 -2.27
N LEU A 97 3.70 1.93 -2.68
CA LEU A 97 3.60 1.49 -4.07
C LEU A 97 3.04 0.08 -4.08
N GLY A 98 2.00 -0.17 -4.88
CA GLY A 98 1.37 -1.47 -4.93
C GLY A 98 0.79 -1.81 -6.28
N ALA A 99 0.62 -3.11 -6.48
CA ALA A 99 -0.05 -3.68 -7.63
C ALA A 99 -0.91 -4.86 -7.16
N LEU A 100 -2.06 -5.01 -7.79
CA LEU A 100 -2.99 -6.11 -7.54
C LEU A 100 -3.62 -6.57 -8.84
N GLY A 101 -4.03 -7.83 -8.87
CA GLY A 101 -4.73 -8.42 -10.00
C GLY A 101 -5.54 -9.65 -9.61
N THR A 102 -6.51 -9.98 -10.45
CA THR A 102 -7.39 -11.13 -10.28
C THR A 102 -7.35 -12.03 -11.52
N GLU A 103 -7.88 -13.25 -11.38
CA GLU A 103 -7.93 -14.25 -12.44
C GLU A 103 -8.76 -13.80 -13.66
N ASN A 104 -9.76 -12.94 -13.46
CA ASN A 104 -10.58 -12.40 -14.56
C ASN A 104 -9.91 -11.24 -15.32
N GLY A 105 -8.63 -10.98 -15.04
CA GLY A 105 -7.84 -9.95 -15.70
C GLY A 105 -8.08 -8.54 -15.16
N THR A 106 -8.82 -8.37 -14.07
CA THR A 106 -8.84 -7.11 -13.33
C THR A 106 -7.45 -6.86 -12.75
N TRP A 107 -6.92 -5.67 -12.93
CA TRP A 107 -5.64 -5.28 -12.34
C TRP A 107 -5.62 -3.79 -12.01
N PHE A 108 -4.85 -3.43 -11.01
CA PHE A 108 -4.68 -2.06 -10.58
C PHE A 108 -3.27 -1.84 -10.05
N VAL A 109 -2.69 -0.69 -10.37
CA VAL A 109 -1.43 -0.23 -9.80
C VAL A 109 -1.65 1.13 -9.17
N PHE A 110 -0.98 1.37 -8.05
CA PHE A 110 -1.11 2.62 -7.33
C PHE A 110 0.16 2.97 -6.58
N GLY A 111 0.33 4.25 -6.33
CA GLY A 111 1.37 4.76 -5.46
C GLY A 111 0.95 6.05 -4.79
N GLY A 112 1.57 6.32 -3.65
CA GLY A 112 1.32 7.53 -2.89
C GLY A 112 2.50 7.92 -2.04
N HIS A 113 2.54 9.18 -1.64
CA HIS A 113 3.56 9.73 -0.79
C HIS A 113 2.95 10.75 0.16
N ARG A 114 3.28 10.65 1.44
CA ARG A 114 3.01 11.65 2.45
C ARG A 114 4.32 12.15 3.05
N HIS A 115 4.39 13.45 3.30
CA HIS A 115 5.53 14.07 3.97
C HIS A 115 5.06 15.28 4.78
N SER A 116 5.72 15.53 5.90
CA SER A 116 5.46 16.68 6.75
C SER A 116 6.76 17.44 6.99
N TRP A 117 6.73 18.77 6.84
CA TRP A 117 7.90 19.64 7.05
C TRP A 117 7.66 20.61 8.22
N LYS A 118 8.77 21.12 8.78
CA LYS A 118 8.80 22.19 9.79
C LYS A 118 7.96 21.87 11.02
N ASN A 119 8.24 20.74 11.69
CA ASN A 119 7.46 20.30 12.86
C ASN A 119 5.95 20.31 12.59
N ASP A 120 5.57 19.76 11.44
CA ASP A 120 4.17 19.57 11.08
C ASP A 120 3.39 20.85 10.72
N ALA A 121 4.11 21.91 10.35
CA ALA A 121 3.52 23.14 9.82
C ALA A 121 3.05 23.02 8.37
N ILE A 122 3.67 22.15 7.58
CA ILE A 122 3.31 21.90 6.18
C ILE A 122 3.17 20.40 5.99
N ARG A 123 1.99 19.94 5.58
CA ARG A 123 1.71 18.53 5.28
C ARG A 123 1.37 18.38 3.80
N TYR A 124 2.04 17.44 3.15
CA TYR A 124 1.73 17.02 1.79
C TYR A 124 1.31 15.56 1.79
N GLU A 125 0.27 15.29 1.01
CA GLU A 125 -0.19 13.95 0.70
C GLU A 125 -0.57 13.93 -0.77
N GLY A 126 0.03 13.02 -1.53
CA GLY A 126 -0.27 12.85 -2.94
C GLY A 126 -0.30 11.38 -3.29
N GLY A 127 -1.11 11.03 -4.28
CA GLY A 127 -1.18 9.66 -4.77
C GLY A 127 -1.87 9.57 -6.11
N ALA A 128 -1.59 8.49 -6.81
CA ALA A 128 -2.20 8.19 -8.09
C ALA A 128 -2.33 6.68 -8.26
N GLY A 129 -3.30 6.27 -9.05
CA GLY A 129 -3.45 4.88 -9.44
C GLY A 129 -4.27 4.75 -10.70
N PHE A 130 -4.07 3.64 -11.39
CA PHE A 130 -4.83 3.30 -12.59
C PHE A 130 -4.92 1.79 -12.76
N GLY A 131 -5.93 1.37 -13.50
CA GLY A 131 -6.14 -0.03 -13.77
C GLY A 131 -7.31 -0.31 -14.67
N VAL A 132 -7.57 -1.59 -14.83
CA VAL A 132 -8.67 -2.13 -15.62
C VAL A 132 -9.49 -3.02 -14.69
N VAL A 133 -10.79 -2.78 -14.64
CA VAL A 133 -11.73 -3.60 -13.86
C VAL A 133 -12.63 -4.33 -14.85
N ASN A 134 -12.57 -5.66 -14.83
CA ASN A 134 -13.50 -6.53 -15.53
C ASN A 134 -14.55 -6.97 -14.51
N LEU A 135 -15.80 -6.54 -14.68
CA LEU A 135 -16.90 -6.88 -13.77
C LEU A 135 -17.83 -7.88 -14.45
N ASP A 136 -18.01 -9.04 -13.82
CA ASP A 136 -19.03 -10.01 -14.20
C ASP A 136 -20.17 -9.96 -13.16
N LEU A 137 -21.27 -9.33 -13.55
CA LEU A 137 -22.45 -9.18 -12.68
C LEU A 137 -23.45 -10.29 -12.99
N PHE A 138 -23.59 -11.23 -12.06
CA PHE A 138 -24.61 -12.27 -12.11
C PHE A 138 -25.85 -11.82 -11.32
N LYS A 139 -27.00 -11.76 -11.99
CA LYS A 139 -28.31 -11.61 -11.33
C LYS A 139 -29.15 -12.84 -11.62
N GLN A 140 -29.59 -13.49 -10.54
CA GLN A 140 -30.57 -14.57 -10.62
C GLN A 140 -31.97 -13.96 -10.51
N LEU A 141 -32.76 -14.05 -11.57
CA LEU A 141 -34.15 -13.64 -11.54
C LEU A 141 -35.02 -14.87 -11.26
N SER A 142 -35.59 -14.94 -10.05
CA SER A 142 -36.55 -15.97 -9.68
C SER A 142 -37.97 -15.46 -9.93
N LEU A 143 -38.63 -16.00 -10.96
CA LEU A 143 -40.02 -15.68 -11.32
C LEU A 143 -40.97 -16.74 -10.78
N GLY A 144 -41.04 -16.90 -9.45
CA GLY A 144 -42.03 -17.78 -8.81
C GLY A 144 -41.89 -19.25 -9.23
N PRO A 145 -42.91 -19.93 -9.80
CA PRO A 145 -42.88 -21.37 -10.08
C PRO A 145 -41.98 -21.78 -11.27
N PHE A 146 -41.22 -20.87 -11.85
CA PHE A 146 -40.30 -21.15 -12.95
C PHE A 146 -38.85 -21.30 -12.47
N ASP A 147 -38.08 -22.14 -13.17
CA ASP A 147 -36.66 -22.30 -12.90
C ASP A 147 -35.94 -20.94 -12.95
N PRO A 148 -35.01 -20.67 -12.03
CA PRO A 148 -34.30 -19.40 -12.00
C PRO A 148 -33.54 -19.17 -13.30
N VAL A 149 -33.73 -18.02 -13.92
CA VAL A 149 -32.94 -17.62 -15.09
C VAL A 149 -31.78 -16.76 -14.62
N GLU A 150 -30.56 -17.21 -14.91
CA GLU A 150 -29.33 -16.46 -14.64
C GLU A 150 -29.02 -15.52 -15.81
N PHE A 151 -28.87 -14.24 -15.52
CA PHE A 151 -28.39 -13.25 -16.48
C PHE A 151 -27.03 -12.70 -16.01
N GLY A 152 -26.04 -12.79 -16.89
CA GLY A 152 -24.70 -12.24 -16.68
C GLY A 152 -24.45 -11.01 -17.56
N PHE A 153 -23.99 -9.91 -16.96
CA PHE A 153 -23.51 -8.73 -17.69
C PHE A 153 -22.03 -8.53 -17.40
N GLY A 154 -21.18 -8.72 -18.43
CA GLY A 154 -19.75 -8.44 -18.37
C GLY A 154 -19.46 -7.00 -18.80
N THR A 155 -18.71 -6.23 -18.02
CA THR A 155 -18.26 -4.86 -18.39
C THR A 155 -16.78 -4.67 -18.07
N THR A 156 -16.02 -4.17 -19.04
CA THR A 156 -14.62 -3.77 -18.85
C THR A 156 -14.51 -2.25 -18.75
N THR A 157 -14.01 -1.75 -17.62
CA THR A 157 -13.83 -0.32 -17.37
C THR A 157 -12.37 -0.01 -17.09
N LYS A 158 -11.82 1.00 -17.77
CA LYS A 158 -10.49 1.56 -17.44
C LYS A 158 -10.70 2.76 -16.53
N ALA A 159 -9.97 2.81 -15.42
CA ALA A 159 -10.08 3.90 -14.45
C ALA A 159 -8.68 4.38 -14.05
N GLY A 160 -8.59 5.68 -13.79
CA GLY A 160 -7.40 6.32 -13.24
C GLY A 160 -7.82 7.45 -12.32
N ALA A 161 -7.10 7.62 -11.21
CA ALA A 161 -7.35 8.66 -10.22
C ALA A 161 -6.04 9.28 -9.76
N ILE A 162 -6.06 10.58 -9.48
CA ILE A 162 -4.97 11.33 -8.88
C ILE A 162 -5.57 12.14 -7.73
N LEU A 163 -4.91 12.12 -6.59
CA LEU A 163 -5.25 12.86 -5.39
C LEU A 163 -4.03 13.65 -4.94
N GLN A 164 -4.25 14.92 -4.60
CA GLN A 164 -3.20 15.77 -4.05
C GLN A 164 -3.80 16.67 -3.00
N LYS A 165 -3.14 16.74 -1.85
CA LYS A 165 -3.56 17.52 -0.70
C LYS A 165 -2.35 18.21 -0.09
N VAL A 166 -2.47 19.52 0.09
CA VAL A 166 -1.48 20.34 0.80
C VAL A 166 -2.21 21.00 1.95
N GLN A 167 -1.66 20.90 3.16
CA GLN A 167 -2.23 21.52 4.35
C GLN A 167 -1.18 22.36 5.05
N PHE A 168 -1.61 23.50 5.59
CA PHE A 168 -0.80 24.40 6.40
C PHE A 168 -1.43 24.49 7.78
N ARG A 169 -0.62 24.32 8.83
CA ARG A 169 -1.03 24.58 10.21
C ARG A 169 -0.89 26.09 10.48
N VAL A 170 -1.92 26.70 11.06
CA VAL A 170 -1.92 28.12 11.44
C VAL A 170 -1.91 28.20 12.96
N ALA A 171 -0.84 28.73 13.55
CA ALA A 171 -0.63 28.76 15.01
C ALA A 171 -0.69 27.36 15.66
N ASP A 172 -0.95 27.28 16.97
CA ASP A 172 -0.98 26.02 17.75
C ASP A 172 -2.33 25.26 17.63
N THR A 173 -3.10 25.48 16.56
CA THR A 173 -4.34 24.71 16.37
C THR A 173 -4.04 23.25 15.99
N PRO A 174 -4.79 22.27 16.54
CA PRO A 174 -4.59 20.83 16.31
C PRO A 174 -4.38 20.44 14.83
#